data_AF-A0A348XDA0-F1
#
_entry.id   AF-A0A348XDA0-F1
#
_cell.length_a   1.000
_cell.length_b   1.000
_cell.length_c   1.000
_cell.angle_alpha   90.00
_cell.angle_beta   90.00
_cell.angle_gamma   90.00
#
_symmetry.space_group_name_H-M   'P 1'
#
loop_
_entity.id
_entity.type
_entity.pdbx_description
1 polymer ?
#
loop_
_entity_poly.entity_id
_entity_poly.type
_entity_poly.pdbx_seq_one_letter_code
_entity_poly.pdbx_strand_id
1 'polypeptide(L)'
;MGVANIGFKAFTDDFYHKICAEHLQPVLDMLRYIRHETGVWLELTTLLVAAANDSADELTAMCDWTVRELGTDRHRGPIGEIRPRKLVGDDGLEPPTYWV
;
A
#
# COMPACT_ATOMS: atom_id res chain seq x y z
N MET A 1 11.87 20.00 2.44
CA MET A 1 10.71 19.09 2.64
C MET A 1 10.89 17.90 1.71
N GLY A 2 10.68 16.68 2.21
CA GLY A 2 10.93 15.43 1.47
C GLY A 2 9.63 14.74 1.04
N VAL A 3 9.78 13.73 0.17
CA VAL A 3 8.69 12.87 -0.33
C VAL A 3 9.04 11.42 0.02
N ALA A 4 8.07 10.68 0.56
CA ALA A 4 8.14 9.25 0.80
C ALA A 4 7.15 8.55 -0.13
N ASN A 5 7.67 7.74 -1.05
CA ASN A 5 6.87 6.85 -1.90
C ASN A 5 6.90 5.46 -1.28
N ILE A 6 5.75 4.97 -0.81
CA ILE A 6 5.65 3.70 -0.09
C ILE A 6 4.74 2.74 -0.86
N GLY A 7 5.21 1.51 -1.04
CA GLY A 7 4.40 0.41 -1.54
C GLY A 7 3.48 -0.12 -0.45
N PHE A 8 2.19 0.24 -0.47
CA PHE A 8 1.19 -0.31 0.45
C PHE A 8 0.57 -1.55 -0.20
N LYS A 9 1.26 -2.68 -0.07
CA LYS A 9 1.13 -3.82 -0.99
C LYS A 9 -0.16 -4.61 -0.77
N ALA A 10 -0.69 -4.72 0.45
CA ALA A 10 -1.93 -5.44 0.74
C ALA A 10 -2.53 -4.98 2.07
N PHE A 11 -3.72 -5.47 2.41
CA PHE A 11 -4.37 -5.17 3.70
C PHE A 11 -4.66 -6.43 4.52
N THR A 12 -3.94 -7.50 4.22
CA THR A 12 -3.98 -8.75 4.99
C THR A 12 -2.57 -9.19 5.35
N ASP A 13 -2.42 -9.79 6.54
CA ASP A 13 -1.13 -10.32 7.00
C ASP A 13 -0.70 -11.52 6.17
N ASP A 14 -1.65 -12.26 5.59
CA ASP A 14 -1.41 -13.43 4.75
C ASP A 14 -0.59 -13.10 3.49
N PHE A 15 -0.90 -11.98 2.82
CA PHE A 15 -0.11 -11.50 1.68
C PHE A 15 1.32 -11.16 2.10
N TYR A 16 1.47 -10.41 3.20
CA TYR A 16 2.79 -10.02 3.70
C TYR A 16 3.62 -11.23 4.12
N HIS A 17 3.01 -12.23 4.74
CA HIS A 17 3.66 -13.47 5.12
C HIS A 17 4.11 -14.31 3.94
N LYS A 18 3.20 -14.57 2.99
CA LYS A 18 3.45 -15.50 1.88
C LYS A 18 4.31 -14.91 0.78
N ILE A 19 4.19 -13.61 0.54
CA ILE A 19 4.82 -12.94 -0.62
C ILE A 19 5.97 -12.04 -0.20
N CYS A 20 5.87 -11.35 0.94
CA CYS A 20 6.91 -10.41 1.39
C CYS A 20 7.83 -10.95 2.48
N ALA A 21 7.49 -12.08 3.11
CA ALA A 21 8.15 -12.61 4.31
C ALA A 21 8.20 -11.59 5.48
N GLU A 22 7.17 -10.75 5.59
CA GLU A 22 7.03 -9.66 6.56
C GLU A 22 5.62 -9.70 7.19
N HIS A 23 5.33 -8.75 8.09
CA HIS A 23 3.99 -8.56 8.68
C HIS A 23 3.35 -7.24 8.22
N LEU A 24 2.02 -7.19 8.23
CA LEU A 24 1.25 -6.00 7.90
C LEU A 24 1.41 -4.89 8.97
N GLN A 25 1.37 -5.27 10.25
CA GLN A 25 1.32 -4.30 11.36
C GLN A 25 2.49 -3.30 11.37
N PRO A 26 3.76 -3.72 11.18
CA PRO A 26 4.89 -2.78 11.06
C PRO A 26 4.72 -1.73 9.94
N VAL A 27 4.10 -2.11 8.82
CA VAL A 27 3.82 -1.18 7.71
C VAL A 27 2.77 -0.15 8.14
N LEU A 28 1.69 -0.59 8.78
CA LEU A 28 0.64 0.31 9.27
C LEU A 28 1.19 1.32 10.29
N ASP A 29 2.04 0.86 11.20
CA ASP A 29 2.66 1.71 12.23
C ASP A 29 3.62 2.73 11.61
N MET A 30 4.42 2.32 10.62
CA MET A 30 5.27 3.23 9.87
C MET A 30 4.46 4.31 9.13
N LEU A 31 3.37 3.92 8.44
CA LEU A 31 2.53 4.87 7.71
C LEU A 31 1.87 5.90 8.65
N ARG A 32 1.38 5.45 9.81
CA ARG A 32 0.85 6.33 10.86
C ARG A 32 1.93 7.27 11.39
N TYR A 33 3.12 6.75 11.67
CA TYR A 33 4.25 7.57 12.11
C TYR A 33 4.60 8.66 11.10
N ILE A 34 4.78 8.30 9.82
CA ILE A 34 5.11 9.26 8.77
C ILE A 34 4.03 10.34 8.69
N ARG A 35 2.75 9.96 8.76
CA ARG A 35 1.65 10.92 8.65
C ARG A 35 1.52 11.84 9.86
N HIS A 36 1.62 11.31 11.08
CA HIS A 36 1.28 12.07 12.29
C HIS A 36 2.48 12.80 12.88
N GLU A 37 3.67 12.20 12.79
CA GLU A 37 4.87 12.68 13.47
C GLU A 37 5.83 13.43 12.54
N THR A 38 5.59 13.40 11.23
CA THR A 38 6.45 14.07 10.24
C THR A 38 5.68 15.07 9.38
N GLY A 39 6.41 15.92 8.66
CA GLY A 39 5.88 16.81 7.62
C GLY A 39 6.21 16.33 6.20
N VAL A 40 6.48 15.04 6.01
CA VAL A 40 6.83 14.45 4.72
C VAL A 40 5.57 14.20 3.88
N TRP A 41 5.67 14.47 2.59
CA TRP A 41 4.65 14.04 1.63
C TRP A 41 4.64 12.52 1.52
N LEU A 42 3.49 11.89 1.75
CA LEU A 42 3.37 10.43 1.69
C LEU A 42 2.59 10.02 0.44
N GLU A 43 3.23 9.37 -0.52
CA GLU A 43 2.57 8.78 -1.69
C GLU A 43 2.45 7.27 -1.50
N LEU A 44 1.25 6.73 -1.68
CA LEU A 44 0.98 5.30 -1.54
C LEU A 44 0.71 4.67 -2.91
N THR A 45 1.47 3.63 -3.25
CA THR A 45 1.24 2.84 -4.47
C THR A 45 0.92 1.41 -4.09
N THR A 46 -0.13 0.86 -4.70
CA THR A 46 -0.51 -0.55 -4.55
C THR A 46 -0.51 -1.22 -5.91
N LEU A 47 0.24 -2.31 -6.03
CA LEU A 47 0.20 -3.17 -7.19
C LEU A 47 -0.85 -4.26 -6.98
N LEU A 48 -1.83 -4.35 -7.87
CA LEU A 48 -2.88 -5.37 -7.77
C LEU A 48 -2.47 -6.63 -8.51
N VAL A 49 -2.49 -7.74 -7.78
CA VAL A 49 -2.17 -9.10 -8.20
C VAL A 49 -3.43 -9.94 -8.07
N ALA A 50 -3.82 -10.55 -9.18
CA ALA A 50 -5.04 -11.34 -9.25
C ALA A 50 -5.04 -12.50 -8.25
N ALA A 51 -6.16 -12.68 -7.55
CA ALA A 51 -6.37 -13.70 -6.52
C ALA A 51 -5.40 -13.63 -5.32
N ALA A 52 -4.67 -12.52 -5.15
CA ALA A 52 -3.73 -12.33 -4.05
C ALA A 52 -4.08 -11.12 -3.17
N ASN A 53 -4.34 -9.95 -3.77
CA ASN A 53 -4.68 -8.71 -3.03
C ASN A 53 -5.70 -7.82 -3.78
N ASP A 54 -6.48 -8.41 -4.70
CA ASP A 54 -7.42 -7.68 -5.57
C ASP A 54 -8.89 -7.89 -5.21
N SER A 55 -9.19 -8.51 -4.06
CA SER A 55 -10.56 -8.70 -3.61
C SER A 55 -11.22 -7.36 -3.24
N ALA A 56 -12.51 -7.20 -3.58
CA ALA A 56 -13.23 -5.96 -3.31
C ALA A 56 -13.29 -5.61 -1.82
N ASP A 57 -13.44 -6.61 -0.96
CA ASP A 57 -13.49 -6.44 0.50
C ASP A 57 -12.15 -5.94 1.05
N GLU A 58 -11.04 -6.53 0.60
CA GLU A 58 -9.70 -6.09 1.02
C GLU A 58 -9.39 -4.67 0.55
N LEU A 59 -9.71 -4.34 -0.70
CA LEU A 59 -9.49 -3.00 -1.24
C LEU A 59 -10.34 -1.96 -0.52
N THR A 60 -11.58 -2.30 -0.17
CA THR A 60 -12.46 -1.43 0.61
C THR A 60 -11.87 -1.20 2.00
N ALA A 61 -11.47 -2.27 2.70
CA ALA A 61 -10.87 -2.17 4.01
C ALA A 61 -9.56 -1.35 4.00
N MET A 62 -8.73 -1.53 2.96
CA MET A 62 -7.51 -0.75 2.76
C MET A 62 -7.82 0.74 2.59
N CYS A 63 -8.77 1.08 1.71
CA CYS A 63 -9.17 2.46 1.46
C CYS A 63 -9.77 3.12 2.71
N ASP A 64 -10.68 2.41 3.39
CA ASP A 64 -11.32 2.89 4.61
C ASP A 64 -10.31 3.16 5.71
N TRP A 65 -9.34 2.25 5.88
CA TRP A 65 -8.24 2.45 6.81
C TRP A 65 -7.36 3.64 6.42
N THR A 66 -6.99 3.77 5.15
CA THR A 66 -6.20 4.90 4.64
C THR A 66 -6.91 6.22 4.92
N VAL A 67 -8.20 6.33 4.63
CA VAL A 67 -8.98 7.54 4.90
C VAL A 67 -9.06 7.82 6.40
N ARG A 68 -9.31 6.79 7.21
CA ARG A 68 -9.48 6.92 8.66
C ARG A 68 -8.19 7.33 9.38
N GLU A 69 -7.08 6.69 9.09
CA GLU A 69 -5.81 6.92 9.78
C GLU A 69 -4.99 8.03 9.11
N LEU A 70 -4.95 8.07 7.78
CA LEU A 70 -4.09 9.01 7.05
C LEU A 70 -4.83 10.29 6.62
N GLY A 71 -6.16 10.26 6.59
CA GLY A 71 -6.99 11.40 6.20
C GLY A 71 -7.01 11.63 4.69
N THR A 72 -7.80 12.61 4.23
CA THR A 72 -7.90 12.99 2.81
C THR A 72 -7.25 14.34 2.51
N ASP A 73 -6.61 14.95 3.51
CA ASP A 73 -6.16 16.34 3.45
C ASP A 73 -4.88 16.53 2.61
N ARG A 74 -4.94 17.55 1.74
CA ARG A 74 -3.89 18.06 0.86
C ARG A 74 -3.08 19.21 1.48
N HIS A 75 -3.33 19.65 2.71
CA HIS A 75 -2.71 20.88 3.25
C HIS A 75 -1.65 20.69 4.35
N ARG A 76 -1.37 19.44 4.77
CA ARG A 76 -0.22 19.12 5.65
C ARG A 76 0.89 18.34 4.94
N GLY A 77 0.98 18.51 3.62
CA GLY A 77 1.66 17.60 2.69
C GLY A 77 0.67 16.56 2.18
N PRO A 78 0.17 16.67 0.94
CA PRO A 78 -0.83 15.74 0.43
C PRO A 78 -0.38 14.28 0.44
N ILE A 79 -1.38 13.41 0.57
CA ILE A 79 -1.21 12.02 0.17
C ILE A 79 -1.02 12.03 -1.34
N GLY A 80 0.13 11.55 -1.79
CA GLY A 80 0.42 11.33 -3.20
C GLY A 80 -0.57 10.34 -3.78
N GLU A 81 -0.87 10.58 -5.04
CA GLU A 81 -1.79 9.82 -5.86
C GLU A 81 -1.72 8.30 -5.61
N ILE A 82 -2.87 7.69 -5.29
CA ILE A 82 -2.98 6.24 -5.29
C ILE A 82 -3.01 5.80 -6.76
N ARG A 83 -1.91 5.27 -7.27
CA ARG A 83 -1.82 4.69 -8.61
C ARG A 83 -1.97 3.17 -8.55
N PRO A 84 -3.19 2.62 -8.66
CA PRO A 84 -3.35 1.18 -8.82
C PRO A 84 -2.77 0.79 -10.19
N ARG A 85 -1.76 -0.08 -10.19
CA ARG A 85 -1.30 -0.75 -11.42
C ARG A 85 -1.71 -2.21 -11.33
N LYS A 86 -2.63 -2.65 -12.19
CA LYS A 86 -2.99 -4.06 -12.33
C LYS A 86 -1.94 -4.73 -13.21
N LEU A 87 -1.24 -5.74 -12.69
CA LEU A 87 -0.54 -6.69 -13.54
C LEU A 87 -1.56 -7.76 -13.94
N VAL A 88 -1.92 -7.80 -15.22
CA VAL A 88 -2.65 -8.95 -15.79
C VAL A 88 -1.58 -9.97 -16.16
N GLY A 89 -1.41 -11.00 -15.34
CA GLY A 89 -0.64 -12.19 -15.72
C GLY A 89 -1.60 -13.16 -16.40
N ASP A 90 -1.52 -13.29 -17.71
CA ASP A 90 -2.39 -14.17 -18.51
C ASP A 90 -1.60 -15.38 -19.08
N ASP A 91 -0.40 -15.63 -18.58
CA ASP A 91 0.59 -16.48 -19.26
C ASP A 91 1.35 -17.45 -18.35
N GLY A 92 0.96 -17.62 -17.08
CA GLY A 92 1.53 -18.66 -16.21
C GLY A 92 3.04 -18.52 -15.96
N LEU A 93 3.60 -17.35 -16.19
CA LEU A 93 4.99 -17.04 -15.88
C LEU A 93 5.12 -16.70 -14.39
N GLU A 94 6.15 -17.28 -13.75
CA GLU A 94 6.50 -17.01 -12.36
C GLU A 94 6.51 -15.51 -12.05
N PRO A 95 6.11 -15.11 -10.81
CA PRO A 95 6.10 -13.71 -10.44
C PRO A 95 7.51 -13.11 -10.66
N PRO A 96 7.62 -11.92 -11.29
CA PRO A 96 8.91 -11.35 -11.60
C PRO A 96 9.75 -11.19 -10.33
N THR A 97 10.99 -11.64 -10.39
CA THR A 97 11.99 -11.68 -9.31
C THR A 97 12.50 -10.30 -8.86
N TYR A 98 11.74 -9.23 -9.13
CA TYR A 98 12.09 -7.86 -8.79
C TYR A 98 10.90 -7.18 -8.11
N TRP A 99 10.55 -7.67 -6.92
CA TRP A 99 9.69 -6.96 -5.97
C TRP A 99 10.55 -5.98 -5.19
N VAL A 100 10.72 -4.76 -5.71
CA VAL A 100 11.20 -3.60 -4.94
C VAL A 100 10.01 -2.64 -4.84
#